data_AF-G3MIC2-F1
#
_entry.id   AF-G3MIC2-F1
#
_cell.length_a   1.000
_cell.length_b   1.000
_cell.length_c   1.000
_cell.angle_alpha   90.00
_cell.angle_beta   90.00
_cell.angle_gamma   90.00
#
_symmetry.space_group_name_H-M   'P 1'
#
loop_
_entity.id
_entity.type
_entity.pdbx_description
1 polymer ?
#
loop_
_entity_poly.entity_id
_entity_poly.type
_entity_poly.pdbx_seq_one_letter_code
_entity_poly.pdbx_strand_id
1 'polypeptide(L)'
;ILAGPCRSRAAKDATAWCDWPQHTSSQKPAQENDGTFNVEVCIVATQNYRNEYSDYVVMTAYFGAMINSVNMIFEDMTDPKVLFQLNGVTVWNSSKVISYVEQLVDGPKTRSTMMELVRTGCFGICDVVALITRDKIAVKQGRVKGTASGATHDGEGSIERLRYKVPDATTCPSSEGYLMGKGDPLDPRKYTLSACSKNQIRERYRTLRPMCKTVKAEPYERTKEFPGKNMTPNMLCTYLLGNGAAPSSESNYSKCNLICCNFQREDAGSLCTAHKLLDGMACSNGKTCRKGVCREASWENHISSVGCTPGV
;
A
#
# COMPACT_ATOMS: atom_id res chain seq x y z
N ILE A 1 8.54 -5.38 3.03
CA ILE A 1 7.95 -6.18 1.93
C ILE A 1 9.00 -7.16 1.46
N LEU A 2 8.78 -8.45 1.68
CA LEU A 2 9.77 -9.50 1.41
C LEU A 2 9.22 -10.40 0.32
N ALA A 3 9.92 -10.48 -0.81
CA ALA A 3 9.68 -11.50 -1.80
C ALA A 3 10.02 -12.85 -1.19
N GLY A 4 9.00 -13.61 -0.77
CA GLY A 4 9.17 -14.99 -0.35
C GLY A 4 9.68 -15.85 -1.52
N PRO A 5 10.47 -16.90 -1.28
CA PRO A 5 10.76 -17.86 -2.34
C PRO A 5 9.45 -18.53 -2.76
N CYS A 6 9.07 -18.40 -4.04
CA CYS A 6 8.05 -19.24 -4.67
C CYS A 6 8.53 -20.70 -4.62
N ARG A 7 8.20 -21.41 -3.53
CA ARG A 7 8.42 -22.85 -3.39
C ARG A 7 7.08 -23.50 -3.14
N SER A 8 6.71 -24.41 -4.03
CA SER A 8 5.73 -25.46 -3.79
C SER A 8 6.34 -26.52 -2.86
N ARG A 9 6.36 -26.25 -1.56
CA ARG A 9 6.38 -27.33 -0.56
C ARG A 9 5.31 -27.00 0.45
N ALA A 10 4.16 -27.64 0.30
CA ALA A 10 3.15 -27.70 1.35
C ALA A 10 3.85 -28.22 2.62
N ALA A 11 3.97 -27.36 3.63
CA ALA A 11 4.32 -27.80 4.96
C ALA A 11 3.17 -28.70 5.45
N LYS A 12 3.49 -29.87 5.98
CA LYS A 12 2.50 -30.90 6.34
C LYS A 12 1.53 -30.48 7.47
N ASP A 13 1.72 -29.30 8.06
CA ASP A 13 0.88 -28.74 9.13
C ASP A 13 0.22 -27.38 8.76
N ALA A 14 0.21 -27.00 7.48
CA ALA A 14 -0.25 -25.68 7.01
C ALA A 14 -1.76 -25.40 7.24
N THR A 15 -2.58 -26.42 7.43
CA THR A 15 -4.05 -26.31 7.53
C THR A 15 -4.54 -25.57 8.77
N ALA A 16 -3.78 -25.53 9.86
CA ALA A 16 -4.20 -24.83 11.09
C ALA A 16 -4.15 -23.29 10.98
N TRP A 17 -3.45 -22.75 9.97
CA TRP A 17 -3.24 -21.32 9.77
C TRP A 17 -3.95 -20.76 8.54
N CYS A 18 -4.25 -21.60 7.55
CA CYS A 18 -4.90 -21.18 6.32
C CYS A 18 -6.44 -21.11 6.48
N ASP A 19 -6.92 -20.32 7.44
CA ASP A 19 -8.33 -19.89 7.46
C ASP A 19 -8.47 -18.73 6.47
N TRP A 20 -8.59 -19.08 5.18
CA TRP A 20 -9.10 -18.16 4.18
C TRP A 20 -10.60 -18.38 4.06
N PRO A 21 -11.43 -17.34 4.19
CA PRO A 21 -12.78 -17.39 3.64
C PRO A 21 -12.66 -17.83 2.18
N GLN A 22 -13.27 -18.95 1.83
CA GLN A 22 -13.27 -19.49 0.47
C GLN A 22 -14.15 -18.59 -0.42
N HIS A 23 -13.63 -17.42 -0.77
CA HIS A 23 -14.13 -16.65 -1.90
C HIS A 23 -13.10 -16.81 -3.00
N THR A 24 -13.16 -17.99 -3.63
CA THR A 24 -12.26 -18.38 -4.70
C THR A 24 -12.43 -17.41 -5.86
N SER A 25 -11.45 -16.53 -6.10
CA SER A 25 -11.30 -16.00 -7.45
C SER A 25 -11.01 -17.21 -8.34
N SER A 26 -11.83 -17.39 -9.36
CA SER A 26 -11.66 -18.51 -10.30
C SER A 26 -10.27 -18.42 -10.89
N GLN A 27 -9.46 -19.46 -10.69
CA GLN A 27 -8.15 -19.56 -11.33
C GLN A 27 -8.35 -19.62 -12.84
N LYS A 28 -8.05 -18.52 -13.53
CA LYS A 28 -7.99 -18.50 -14.99
C LYS A 28 -6.57 -18.88 -15.43
N PRO A 29 -6.36 -19.51 -16.60
CA PRO A 29 -5.02 -19.81 -17.08
C PRO A 29 -4.20 -18.52 -17.19
N ALA A 30 -2.92 -18.61 -16.85
CA ALA A 30 -1.95 -17.54 -16.98
C ALA A 30 -2.09 -16.83 -18.34
N GLN A 31 -2.48 -15.55 -18.31
CA GLN A 31 -2.57 -14.73 -19.52
C GLN A 31 -1.17 -14.24 -19.91
N GLU A 32 -0.88 -14.25 -21.20
CA GLU A 32 0.41 -13.86 -21.77
C GLU A 32 0.69 -12.36 -21.49
N ASN A 33 1.92 -12.05 -21.09
CA ASN A 33 2.34 -10.72 -20.65
C ASN A 33 2.21 -9.70 -21.79
N ASP A 34 1.32 -8.72 -21.65
CA ASP A 34 1.17 -7.56 -22.54
C ASP A 34 2.32 -6.52 -22.38
N GLY A 35 3.43 -6.92 -21.73
CA GLY A 35 4.50 -6.03 -21.29
C GLY A 35 4.29 -5.40 -19.91
N THR A 36 3.16 -5.64 -19.25
CA THR A 36 2.86 -5.17 -17.89
C THR A 36 3.25 -6.20 -16.85
N PHE A 37 4.08 -5.79 -15.88
CA PHE A 37 4.32 -6.56 -14.67
C PHE A 37 3.18 -6.35 -13.67
N ASN A 38 2.25 -7.30 -13.65
CA ASN A 38 1.14 -7.35 -12.69
C ASN A 38 1.62 -7.97 -11.38
N VAL A 39 1.47 -7.24 -10.28
CA VAL A 39 1.85 -7.64 -8.93
C VAL A 39 0.60 -8.03 -8.16
N GLU A 40 0.55 -9.29 -7.74
CA GLU A 40 -0.60 -9.85 -7.03
C GLU A 40 -0.50 -9.57 -5.53
N VAL A 41 -1.46 -8.80 -4.99
CA VAL A 41 -1.43 -8.35 -3.60
C VAL A 41 -2.49 -9.05 -2.76
N CYS A 42 -2.06 -9.66 -1.67
CA CYS A 42 -2.92 -10.12 -0.60
C CYS A 42 -2.83 -9.16 0.58
N ILE A 43 -3.98 -8.78 1.14
CA ILE A 43 -4.04 -7.95 2.36
C ILE A 43 -4.57 -8.79 3.52
N VAL A 44 -3.81 -8.82 4.60
CA VAL A 44 -4.23 -9.34 5.90
C VAL A 44 -4.60 -8.15 6.76
N ALA A 45 -5.86 -8.04 7.14
CA ALA A 45 -6.32 -7.05 8.10
C ALA A 45 -6.45 -7.67 9.49
N THR A 46 -6.19 -6.90 10.54
CA THR A 46 -6.50 -7.31 11.90
C THR A 46 -7.98 -7.11 12.23
N GLN A 47 -8.48 -7.86 13.21
CA GLN A 47 -9.89 -7.75 13.65
C GLN A 47 -10.28 -6.33 14.05
N ASN A 48 -9.43 -5.62 14.79
CA ASN A 48 -9.68 -4.21 15.17
C ASN A 48 -9.69 -3.25 13.98
N TYR A 49 -9.01 -3.57 12.88
CA TYR A 49 -9.12 -2.81 11.64
C TYR A 49 -10.45 -3.09 10.94
N ARG A 50 -10.83 -4.38 10.84
CA ARG A 50 -12.12 -4.80 10.27
C ARG A 50 -13.30 -4.17 10.98
N ASN A 51 -13.24 -4.01 12.30
CA ASN A 51 -14.33 -3.45 13.11
C ASN A 51 -14.67 -1.98 12.80
N GLU A 52 -13.83 -1.25 12.05
CA GLU A 52 -14.14 0.13 11.61
C GLU A 52 -15.09 0.21 10.42
N TYR A 53 -15.32 -0.92 9.78
CA TYR A 53 -16.15 -1.00 8.58
C TYR A 53 -17.47 -1.68 8.93
N SER A 54 -18.55 -1.21 8.31
CA SER A 54 -19.88 -1.84 8.45
C SER A 54 -19.82 -3.33 8.13
N ASP A 55 -19.13 -3.67 7.06
CA ASP A 55 -19.01 -5.02 6.56
C ASP A 55 -17.67 -5.25 5.84
N TYR A 56 -17.46 -6.50 5.44
CA TYR A 56 -16.25 -6.95 4.76
C TYR A 56 -16.15 -6.44 3.31
N VAL A 57 -17.28 -6.22 2.64
CA VAL A 57 -17.34 -5.74 1.25
C VAL A 57 -16.87 -4.29 1.20
N VAL A 58 -17.33 -3.43 2.12
CA VAL A 58 -16.89 -2.03 2.20
C VAL A 58 -15.40 -1.93 2.50
N MET A 59 -14.88 -2.75 3.42
CA MET A 59 -13.44 -2.81 3.71
C MET A 59 -12.63 -3.25 2.49
N THR A 60 -13.10 -4.28 1.78
CA THR A 60 -12.45 -4.79 0.56
C THR A 60 -12.43 -3.73 -0.55
N ALA A 61 -13.55 -3.04 -0.77
CA ALA A 61 -13.65 -1.96 -1.74
C ALA A 61 -12.69 -0.80 -1.39
N TYR A 62 -12.55 -0.48 -0.10
CA TYR A 62 -11.56 0.50 0.37
C TYR A 62 -10.12 0.06 0.05
N PHE A 63 -9.78 -1.21 0.23
CA PHE A 63 -8.48 -1.73 -0.18
C PHE A 63 -8.26 -1.69 -1.69
N GLY A 64 -9.29 -1.99 -2.49
CA GLY A 64 -9.24 -1.79 -3.94
C GLY A 64 -8.93 -0.34 -4.31
N ALA A 65 -9.59 0.62 -3.66
CA ALA A 65 -9.35 2.05 -3.88
C ALA A 65 -7.94 2.49 -3.44
N MET A 66 -7.42 1.91 -2.36
CA MET A 66 -6.04 2.10 -1.93
C MET A 66 -5.05 1.59 -2.99
N ILE A 67 -5.29 0.42 -3.57
CA ILE A 67 -4.47 -0.13 -4.67
C ILE A 67 -4.51 0.78 -5.92
N ASN A 68 -5.64 1.39 -6.25
CA ASN A 68 -5.72 2.39 -7.32
C ASN A 68 -4.79 3.58 -7.05
N SER A 69 -4.69 4.03 -5.80
CA SER A 69 -3.77 5.12 -5.41
C SER A 69 -2.31 4.69 -5.50
N VAL A 70 -2.01 3.43 -5.14
CA VAL A 70 -0.67 2.85 -5.35
C VAL A 70 -0.32 2.83 -6.84
N ASN A 71 -1.23 2.41 -7.71
CA ASN A 71 -1.00 2.38 -9.16
C ASN A 71 -0.65 3.76 -9.74
N MET A 72 -1.22 4.84 -9.22
CA MET A 72 -0.86 6.20 -9.66
C MET A 72 0.57 6.60 -9.33
N ILE A 73 1.16 6.08 -8.25
CA ILE A 73 2.57 6.31 -7.92
C ILE A 73 3.47 5.68 -8.99
N PHE A 74 3.06 4.53 -9.54
CA PHE A 74 3.80 3.76 -10.54
C PHE A 74 3.43 4.12 -11.99
N GLU A 75 2.49 5.04 -12.22
CA GLU A 75 2.05 5.46 -13.56
C GLU A 75 3.21 5.88 -14.48
N ASP A 76 4.21 6.56 -13.92
CA ASP A 76 5.38 7.06 -14.65
C ASP A 76 6.50 6.00 -14.80
N MET A 77 6.24 4.75 -14.42
CA MET A 77 7.15 3.60 -14.55
C MET A 77 6.75 2.76 -15.76
N THR A 78 7.51 2.87 -16.85
CA THR A 78 7.14 2.30 -18.17
C THR A 78 7.99 1.09 -18.59
N ASP A 79 9.10 0.82 -17.90
CA ASP A 79 9.97 -0.34 -18.17
C ASP A 79 10.48 -0.97 -16.87
N PRO A 80 9.86 -2.06 -16.39
CA PRO A 80 8.57 -2.56 -16.84
C PRO A 80 7.44 -1.58 -16.50
N LYS A 81 6.32 -1.64 -17.23
CA LYS A 81 5.05 -1.08 -16.73
C LYS A 81 4.64 -1.91 -15.51
N VAL A 82 4.30 -1.27 -14.39
CA VAL A 82 3.94 -1.98 -13.14
C VAL A 82 2.49 -1.69 -12.78
N LEU A 83 1.72 -2.74 -12.49
CA LEU A 83 0.35 -2.62 -12.01
C LEU A 83 0.15 -3.53 -10.80
N PHE A 84 -0.42 -3.02 -9.72
CA PHE A 84 -0.82 -3.79 -8.56
C PHE A 84 -2.29 -4.16 -8.71
N GLN A 85 -2.60 -5.40 -8.38
CA GLN A 85 -3.97 -5.89 -8.27
C GLN A 85 -4.22 -6.51 -6.90
N LEU A 86 -5.42 -6.29 -6.36
CA LEU A 86 -5.84 -6.94 -5.12
C LEU A 86 -6.32 -8.34 -5.47
N ASN A 87 -5.64 -9.38 -4.99
CA ASN A 87 -5.97 -10.78 -5.27
C ASN A 87 -6.57 -11.51 -4.07
N GLY A 88 -6.50 -10.91 -2.89
CA GLY A 88 -7.28 -11.41 -1.78
C GLY A 88 -7.17 -10.56 -0.53
N VAL A 89 -8.18 -10.70 0.31
CA VAL A 89 -8.29 -10.06 1.60
C VAL A 89 -8.59 -11.16 2.62
N THR A 90 -8.06 -11.03 3.83
CA THR A 90 -8.44 -11.89 4.95
C THR A 90 -8.36 -11.11 6.25
N VAL A 91 -9.14 -11.52 7.25
CA VAL A 91 -9.15 -10.90 8.59
C VAL A 91 -8.67 -11.92 9.60
N TRP A 92 -7.56 -11.62 10.26
CA TRP A 92 -6.96 -12.50 11.26
C TRP A 92 -7.03 -11.89 12.66
N ASN A 93 -7.07 -12.77 13.66
CA ASN A 93 -6.96 -12.36 15.05
C ASN A 93 -5.56 -11.78 15.27
N SER A 94 -5.48 -10.55 15.80
CA SER A 94 -4.20 -9.86 16.03
C SER A 94 -3.22 -10.71 16.84
N SER A 95 -3.69 -11.48 17.84
CA SER A 95 -2.82 -12.32 18.67
C SER A 95 -2.10 -13.43 17.89
N LYS A 96 -2.60 -13.81 16.71
CA LYS A 96 -1.98 -14.81 15.83
C LYS A 96 -0.87 -14.24 14.94
N VAL A 97 -0.86 -12.92 14.71
CA VAL A 97 -0.05 -12.31 13.63
C VAL A 97 0.85 -11.20 14.14
N ILE A 98 0.33 -10.42 15.08
CA ILE A 98 0.99 -9.27 15.67
C ILE A 98 1.66 -9.69 16.97
N SER A 99 2.93 -9.30 17.09
CA SER A 99 3.65 -9.33 18.36
C SER A 99 3.66 -7.94 18.98
N TYR A 100 3.58 -7.87 20.31
CA TYR A 100 3.59 -6.61 21.04
C TYR A 100 4.82 -6.48 21.95
N VAL A 101 5.28 -5.25 22.13
CA VAL A 101 6.26 -4.81 23.14
C VAL A 101 5.70 -3.54 23.78
N GLU A 102 5.54 -3.53 25.11
CA GLU A 102 5.00 -2.38 25.85
C GLU A 102 3.67 -1.83 25.25
N GLN A 103 2.74 -2.74 24.91
CA GLN A 103 1.44 -2.45 24.27
C GLN A 103 1.49 -1.86 22.85
N LEU A 104 2.67 -1.72 22.26
CA LEU A 104 2.86 -1.31 20.88
C LEU A 104 3.22 -2.53 20.02
N VAL A 105 2.91 -2.49 18.73
CA VAL A 105 3.30 -3.56 17.80
C VAL A 105 4.82 -3.60 17.66
N ASP A 106 5.43 -4.73 18.01
CA ASP A 106 6.82 -5.04 17.70
C ASP A 106 6.95 -5.34 16.21
N GLY A 107 7.35 -4.33 15.44
CA GLY A 107 7.50 -4.41 13.98
C GLY A 107 8.43 -5.56 13.53
N PRO A 108 9.67 -5.65 14.04
CA PRO A 108 10.58 -6.75 13.71
C PRO A 108 10.03 -8.15 14.00
N LYS A 109 9.41 -8.37 15.16
CA LYS A 109 8.88 -9.70 15.54
C LYS A 109 7.62 -10.04 14.73
N THR A 110 6.70 -9.09 14.57
CA THR A 110 5.52 -9.21 13.69
C THR A 110 5.91 -9.55 12.25
N ARG A 111 6.97 -8.91 11.73
CA ARG A 111 7.50 -9.22 10.40
C ARG A 111 8.00 -10.67 10.31
N SER A 112 8.68 -11.17 11.33
CA SER A 112 9.17 -12.56 11.36
C SER A 112 8.00 -13.56 11.38
N THR A 113 6.97 -13.30 12.18
CA THR A 113 5.72 -14.09 12.19
C THR A 113 5.07 -14.09 10.80
N MET A 114 4.92 -12.93 10.17
CA MET A 114 4.40 -12.83 8.79
C MET A 114 5.25 -13.62 7.77
N MET A 115 6.58 -13.64 7.90
CA MET A 115 7.43 -14.45 7.02
C MET A 115 7.18 -15.95 7.18
N GLU A 116 6.99 -16.40 8.41
CA GLU A 116 6.68 -17.81 8.70
C GLU A 116 5.33 -18.20 8.09
N LEU A 117 4.32 -17.34 8.24
CA LEU A 117 3.00 -17.51 7.64
C LEU A 117 3.05 -17.55 6.11
N VAL A 118 3.84 -16.69 5.46
CA VAL A 118 4.00 -16.75 4.00
C VAL A 118 4.64 -18.07 3.57
N ARG A 119 5.54 -18.66 4.37
CA ARG A 119 6.22 -19.93 4.06
C ARG A 119 5.32 -21.15 4.18
N THR A 120 4.18 -21.07 4.86
CA THR A 120 3.23 -22.19 4.94
C THR A 120 2.53 -22.45 3.60
N GLY A 121 2.50 -21.45 2.71
CA GLY A 121 1.82 -21.51 1.42
C GLY A 121 0.41 -20.92 1.40
N CYS A 122 -0.09 -20.37 2.53
CA CYS A 122 -1.45 -19.80 2.59
C CYS A 122 -1.69 -18.61 1.64
N PHE A 123 -0.63 -18.02 1.06
CA PHE A 123 -0.69 -16.87 0.15
C PHE A 123 -0.17 -17.22 -1.26
N GLY A 124 -0.25 -18.49 -1.66
CA GLY A 124 0.34 -18.97 -2.93
C GLY A 124 -0.16 -18.29 -4.20
N ILE A 125 -1.31 -17.59 -4.14
CA ILE A 125 -1.88 -16.80 -5.23
C ILE A 125 -1.30 -15.38 -5.34
N CYS A 126 -0.51 -14.92 -4.36
CA CYS A 126 -0.06 -13.53 -4.27
C CYS A 126 1.47 -13.42 -4.35
N ASP A 127 1.97 -12.35 -4.97
CA ASP A 127 3.39 -11.99 -4.99
C ASP A 127 3.79 -11.21 -3.73
N VAL A 128 2.86 -10.42 -3.20
CA VAL A 128 3.05 -9.55 -2.05
C VAL A 128 1.95 -9.78 -1.04
N VAL A 129 2.32 -9.85 0.23
CA VAL A 129 1.40 -9.87 1.36
C VAL A 129 1.64 -8.64 2.24
N ALA A 130 0.59 -7.88 2.50
CA ALA A 130 0.61 -6.70 3.36
C ALA A 130 -0.27 -6.93 4.60
N LEU A 131 0.27 -6.65 5.79
CA LEU A 131 -0.50 -6.63 7.04
C LEU A 131 -0.95 -5.19 7.32
N ILE A 132 -2.25 -5.00 7.57
CA ILE A 132 -2.86 -3.72 7.90
C ILE A 132 -3.50 -3.82 9.29
N THR A 133 -3.16 -2.87 10.16
CA THR A 133 -3.66 -2.79 11.52
C THR A 133 -3.84 -1.35 11.96
N ARG A 134 -4.71 -1.12 12.96
CA ARG A 134 -4.84 0.16 13.65
C ARG A 134 -3.88 0.31 14.84
N ASP A 135 -3.26 -0.78 15.27
CA ASP A 135 -2.39 -0.75 16.44
C ASP A 135 -1.13 0.05 16.13
N LYS A 136 -0.75 0.90 17.10
CA LYS A 136 0.45 1.73 16.98
C LYS A 136 1.69 0.84 16.95
N ILE A 137 2.54 1.05 15.96
CA ILE A 137 3.77 0.27 15.80
C ILE A 137 4.92 0.93 16.58
N ALA A 138 5.55 0.17 17.46
CA ALA A 138 6.80 0.57 18.10
C ALA A 138 7.92 0.60 17.07
N VAL A 139 8.35 1.81 16.73
CA VAL A 139 9.61 2.01 16.03
C VAL A 139 10.66 2.24 17.10
N LYS A 140 11.44 1.21 17.46
CA LYS A 140 12.59 1.40 18.36
C LYS A 140 13.48 2.51 17.79
N GLN A 141 13.87 3.48 18.62
CA GLN A 141 14.85 4.49 18.24
C GLN A 141 16.16 3.78 17.87
N GLY A 142 16.51 3.87 16.60
CA GLY A 142 17.49 2.99 15.96
C GLY A 142 16.87 2.42 14.69
N ARG A 143 17.12 3.09 13.57
CA ARG A 143 16.66 2.71 12.22
C ARG A 143 16.83 1.20 12.02
N VAL A 144 15.76 0.43 12.17
CA VAL A 144 15.71 -0.86 11.50
C VAL A 144 15.62 -0.51 10.02
N LYS A 145 16.71 -0.70 9.27
CA LYS A 145 16.70 -0.64 7.80
C LYS A 145 15.70 -1.69 7.30
N GLY A 146 14.44 -1.31 7.25
CA GLY A 146 13.36 -2.08 6.66
C GLY A 146 13.27 -1.73 5.20
N THR A 147 14.15 -2.27 4.36
CA THR A 147 13.96 -2.18 2.92
C THR A 147 12.78 -3.07 2.55
N ALA A 148 11.70 -2.48 2.02
CA ALA A 148 10.86 -3.22 1.09
C ALA A 148 11.77 -3.62 -0.08
N SER A 149 11.93 -4.93 -0.35
CA SER A 149 12.81 -5.40 -1.41
C SER A 149 12.29 -4.91 -2.76
N GLY A 150 12.83 -3.79 -3.22
CA GLY A 150 12.45 -3.15 -4.48
C GLY A 150 13.26 -1.88 -4.75
N ALA A 151 13.35 -0.98 -3.75
CA ALA A 151 14.18 0.22 -3.82
C ALA A 151 14.74 0.61 -2.43
N THR A 152 15.94 1.21 -2.40
CA THR A 152 16.52 1.80 -1.18
C THR A 152 15.95 3.19 -0.94
N HIS A 153 16.30 3.81 0.19
CA HIS A 153 16.04 5.24 0.33
C HIS A 153 16.85 6.02 -0.71
N ASP A 154 16.30 7.13 -1.20
CA ASP A 154 17.06 8.07 -2.02
C ASP A 154 18.26 8.60 -1.21
N GLY A 155 19.42 8.71 -1.84
CA GLY A 155 20.68 9.09 -1.22
C GLY A 155 21.41 7.94 -0.52
N GLU A 156 20.87 6.71 -0.58
CA GLU A 156 21.51 5.53 0.01
C GLU A 156 22.42 4.80 -0.99
N GLY A 157 23.57 4.33 -0.51
CA GLY A 157 24.51 3.52 -1.27
C GLY A 157 24.00 2.10 -1.57
N SER A 158 24.77 1.35 -2.37
CA SER A 158 24.44 -0.04 -2.68
C SER A 158 24.37 -0.92 -1.43
N ILE A 159 23.42 -1.85 -1.40
CA ILE A 159 23.28 -2.83 -0.32
C ILE A 159 23.97 -4.13 -0.74
N GLU A 160 25.16 -4.39 -0.22
CA GLU A 160 25.95 -5.59 -0.53
C GLU A 160 25.36 -6.90 0.02
N ARG A 161 24.44 -6.82 0.98
CA ARG A 161 23.83 -8.01 1.63
C ARG A 161 22.73 -8.69 0.81
N LEU A 162 22.41 -8.18 -0.38
CA LEU A 162 21.36 -8.76 -1.21
C LEU A 162 21.95 -9.76 -2.20
N ARG A 163 21.19 -10.85 -2.47
CA ARG A 163 21.55 -11.88 -3.46
C ARG A 163 21.59 -11.36 -4.92
N TYR A 164 21.32 -10.07 -5.13
CA TYR A 164 21.38 -9.39 -6.40
C TYR A 164 21.95 -7.98 -6.18
N LYS A 165 22.70 -7.47 -7.15
CA LYS A 165 23.24 -6.11 -7.10
C LYS A 165 22.09 -5.12 -7.24
N VAL A 166 21.82 -4.34 -6.19
CA VAL A 166 20.93 -3.19 -6.26
C VAL A 166 21.76 -1.99 -6.71
N PRO A 167 21.39 -1.30 -7.81
CA PRO A 167 22.02 -0.03 -8.17
C PRO A 167 22.01 0.93 -6.98
N ASP A 168 23.05 1.71 -6.77
CA ASP A 168 23.00 2.71 -5.70
C ASP A 168 21.97 3.81 -6.01
N ALA A 169 21.53 4.52 -4.97
CA ALA A 169 20.64 5.67 -5.07
C ALA A 169 21.35 6.98 -4.67
N THR A 170 22.69 7.00 -4.69
CA THR A 170 23.49 8.15 -4.22
C THR A 170 23.32 9.39 -5.10
N THR A 171 22.96 9.17 -6.37
CA THR A 171 22.69 10.22 -7.36
C THR A 171 21.31 10.86 -7.24
N CYS A 172 20.40 10.30 -6.43
CA CYS A 172 19.11 10.91 -6.12
C CYS A 172 19.16 11.45 -4.69
N PRO A 173 19.35 12.77 -4.47
CA PRO A 173 19.47 13.32 -3.13
C PRO A 173 18.20 13.06 -2.31
N SER A 174 18.38 12.58 -1.08
CA SER A 174 17.22 12.32 -0.20
C SER A 174 16.34 13.57 -0.04
N SER A 175 16.94 14.76 -0.01
CA SER A 175 16.28 16.07 0.15
C SER A 175 15.33 16.46 -0.98
N GLU A 176 15.38 15.80 -2.14
CA GLU A 176 14.42 16.06 -3.22
C GLU A 176 12.99 15.62 -2.87
N GLY A 177 12.84 14.79 -1.82
CA GLY A 177 11.52 14.55 -1.24
C GLY A 177 10.61 13.63 -2.05
N TYR A 178 11.14 12.89 -3.03
CA TYR A 178 10.43 11.78 -3.67
C TYR A 178 9.95 10.74 -2.63
N LEU A 179 9.12 9.77 -3.05
CA LEU A 179 8.51 8.78 -2.15
C LEU A 179 9.54 8.13 -1.20
N MET A 180 10.73 7.79 -1.71
CA MET A 180 11.79 7.12 -0.95
C MET A 180 12.80 8.09 -0.30
N GLY A 181 12.64 9.40 -0.50
CA GLY A 181 13.49 10.46 0.04
C GLY A 181 13.03 11.07 1.36
N LYS A 182 13.83 11.98 1.90
CA LYS A 182 13.52 12.85 3.04
C LYS A 182 13.07 14.21 2.51
N GLY A 183 11.83 14.60 2.74
CA GLY A 183 11.35 15.90 2.28
C GLY A 183 10.04 16.24 2.94
N ASP A 184 9.52 17.42 2.60
CA ASP A 184 8.22 17.87 3.07
C ASP A 184 7.14 16.82 2.71
N PRO A 185 6.40 16.26 3.69
CA PRO A 185 5.30 15.33 3.42
C PRO A 185 4.18 15.95 2.58
N LEU A 186 4.11 17.29 2.49
CA LEU A 186 3.17 18.02 1.64
C LEU A 186 3.70 18.33 0.24
N ASP A 187 4.91 17.91 -0.11
CA ASP A 187 5.40 18.05 -1.47
C ASP A 187 4.74 16.99 -2.38
N PRO A 188 4.14 17.35 -3.53
CA PRO A 188 3.60 16.38 -4.49
C PRO A 188 4.61 15.33 -4.98
N ARG A 189 5.92 15.60 -4.91
CA ARG A 189 6.97 14.61 -5.18
C ARG A 189 6.89 13.38 -4.28
N LYS A 190 6.26 13.47 -3.11
CA LYS A 190 6.00 12.32 -2.23
C LYS A 190 5.13 11.23 -2.89
N TYR A 191 4.42 11.56 -3.97
CA TYR A 191 3.59 10.64 -4.74
C TYR A 191 4.25 10.17 -6.04
N THR A 192 5.57 10.37 -6.19
CA THR A 192 6.32 9.98 -7.38
C THR A 192 7.60 9.24 -7.02
N LEU A 193 8.01 8.35 -7.92
CA LEU A 193 9.27 7.62 -7.82
C LEU A 193 10.41 8.45 -8.41
N SER A 194 11.54 8.51 -7.69
CA SER A 194 12.80 9.04 -8.21
C SER A 194 13.33 8.20 -9.37
N ALA A 195 14.26 8.77 -10.16
CA ALA A 195 14.94 8.02 -11.22
C ALA A 195 15.69 6.80 -10.68
N CYS A 196 16.29 6.91 -9.48
CA CYS A 196 16.99 5.80 -8.82
C CYS A 196 16.02 4.69 -8.40
N SER A 197 14.88 5.04 -7.80
CA SER A 197 13.84 4.07 -7.44
C SER A 197 13.34 3.30 -8.67
N LYS A 198 13.05 4.02 -9.77
CA LYS A 198 12.63 3.39 -11.04
C LYS A 198 13.70 2.44 -11.59
N ASN A 199 14.97 2.85 -11.54
CA ASN A 199 16.08 2.01 -12.02
C ASN A 199 16.25 0.74 -11.16
N GLN A 200 16.17 0.85 -9.83
CA GLN A 200 16.28 -0.30 -8.94
C GLN A 200 15.13 -1.30 -9.14
N ILE A 201 13.90 -0.83 -9.36
CA ILE A 201 12.75 -1.67 -9.70
C ILE A 201 12.99 -2.40 -11.03
N ARG A 202 13.47 -1.69 -12.06
CA ARG A 202 13.79 -2.27 -13.38
C ARG A 202 14.82 -3.39 -13.28
N GLU A 203 15.93 -3.13 -12.60
CA GLU A 203 16.98 -4.14 -12.40
C GLU A 203 16.48 -5.33 -11.59
N ARG A 204 15.68 -5.08 -10.55
CA ARG A 204 15.05 -6.15 -9.79
C ARG A 204 14.17 -7.01 -10.68
N TYR A 205 13.29 -6.41 -11.48
CA TYR A 205 12.39 -7.10 -12.39
C TYR A 205 13.15 -8.00 -13.38
N ARG A 206 14.28 -7.51 -13.95
CA ARG A 206 15.12 -8.30 -14.87
C ARG A 206 15.60 -9.61 -14.24
N THR A 207 15.95 -9.59 -12.95
CA THR A 207 16.43 -10.77 -12.21
C THR A 207 15.32 -11.71 -11.69
N LEU A 208 14.05 -11.33 -11.79
CA LEU A 208 12.95 -12.19 -11.32
C LEU A 208 12.84 -13.45 -12.19
N ARG A 209 12.53 -14.58 -11.53
CA ARG A 209 12.21 -15.84 -12.21
C ARG A 209 10.94 -15.67 -13.06
N PRO A 210 10.80 -16.39 -14.18
CA PRO A 210 9.60 -16.30 -15.03
C PRO A 210 8.29 -16.49 -14.26
N MET A 211 8.22 -17.46 -13.33
CA MET A 211 7.04 -17.70 -12.49
C MET A 211 6.62 -16.51 -11.61
N CYS A 212 7.54 -15.59 -11.30
CA CYS A 212 7.24 -14.38 -10.51
C CYS A 212 6.82 -13.20 -11.41
N LYS A 213 6.78 -13.38 -12.73
CA LYS A 213 6.34 -12.39 -13.72
C LYS A 213 5.01 -12.79 -14.37
N THR A 214 4.51 -13.98 -14.04
CA THR A 214 3.28 -14.54 -14.60
C THR A 214 2.15 -14.30 -13.62
N VAL A 215 1.02 -13.82 -14.13
CA VAL A 215 -0.22 -13.66 -13.35
C VAL A 215 -0.78 -15.03 -12.99
N LYS A 216 -1.07 -15.26 -11.72
CA LYS A 216 -1.61 -16.51 -11.17
C LYS A 216 -3.12 -16.47 -11.00
N ALA A 217 -3.71 -15.29 -10.82
CA ALA A 217 -5.13 -15.11 -10.56
C ALA A 217 -5.68 -13.77 -11.08
N GLU A 218 -6.98 -13.79 -11.37
CA GLU A 218 -7.77 -12.58 -11.59
C GLU A 218 -7.85 -11.75 -10.29
N PRO A 219 -7.99 -10.41 -10.39
CA PRO A 219 -8.19 -9.55 -9.23
C PRO A 219 -9.49 -9.88 -8.51
N TYR A 220 -9.41 -9.86 -7.18
CA TYR A 220 -10.49 -10.07 -6.23
C TYR A 220 -11.52 -8.93 -6.23
N GLU A 221 -11.05 -7.68 -6.40
CA GLU A 221 -11.88 -6.47 -6.41
C GLU A 221 -11.44 -5.56 -7.56
N ARG A 222 -12.41 -4.99 -8.29
CA ARG A 222 -12.19 -4.16 -9.49
C ARG A 222 -12.89 -2.79 -9.36
N THR A 223 -12.76 -2.17 -8.20
CA THR A 223 -13.28 -0.82 -7.98
C THR A 223 -12.57 0.22 -8.85
N LYS A 224 -13.33 1.19 -9.35
CA LYS A 224 -12.80 2.38 -10.03
C LYS A 224 -12.59 3.57 -9.08
N GLU A 225 -12.88 3.35 -7.81
CA GLU A 225 -12.89 4.42 -6.82
C GLU A 225 -11.50 4.71 -6.26
N PHE A 226 -11.35 5.91 -5.72
CA PHE A 226 -10.17 6.35 -5.00
C PHE A 226 -10.56 6.68 -3.55
N PRO A 227 -9.62 6.60 -2.58
CA PRO A 227 -9.92 6.72 -1.15
C PRO A 227 -10.60 8.04 -0.77
N GLY A 228 -10.45 9.07 -1.60
CA GLY A 228 -11.00 10.40 -1.38
C GLY A 228 -12.39 10.67 -1.92
N LYS A 229 -12.95 9.82 -2.81
CA LYS A 229 -14.19 10.16 -3.54
C LYS A 229 -15.38 10.53 -2.65
N ASN A 230 -15.53 9.82 -1.53
CA ASN A 230 -16.58 10.06 -0.52
C ASN A 230 -16.01 10.61 0.79
N MET A 231 -14.83 11.24 0.75
CA MET A 231 -14.17 11.80 1.92
C MET A 231 -14.28 13.32 1.91
N THR A 232 -14.67 13.91 3.05
CA THR A 232 -14.61 15.37 3.27
C THR A 232 -13.42 15.71 4.17
N PRO A 233 -12.94 16.97 4.15
CA PRO A 233 -11.90 17.42 5.07
C PRO A 233 -12.22 17.13 6.55
N ASN A 234 -13.46 17.36 6.98
CA ASN A 234 -13.88 17.06 8.36
C ASN A 234 -13.82 15.58 8.68
N MET A 235 -14.34 14.71 7.80
CA MET A 235 -14.26 13.26 8.02
C MET A 235 -12.80 12.80 8.12
N LEU A 236 -11.93 13.28 7.21
CA LEU A 236 -10.51 12.93 7.24
C LEU A 236 -9.84 13.40 8.54
N CYS A 237 -10.10 14.62 8.99
CA CYS A 237 -9.55 15.10 10.26
C CYS A 237 -10.03 14.28 11.46
N THR A 238 -11.30 13.88 11.50
CA THR A 238 -11.84 12.99 12.53
C THR A 238 -11.14 11.62 12.50
N TYR A 239 -10.89 11.05 11.32
CA TYR A 239 -10.14 9.79 11.20
C TYR A 239 -8.69 9.91 11.70
N LEU A 240 -8.04 11.05 11.47
CA LEU A 240 -6.63 11.27 11.81
C LEU A 240 -6.40 11.61 13.28
N LEU A 241 -7.26 12.47 13.86
CA LEU A 241 -7.06 13.05 15.19
C LEU A 241 -8.20 12.80 16.17
N GLY A 242 -9.19 11.97 15.79
CA GLY A 242 -10.34 11.61 16.63
C GLY A 242 -11.46 12.65 16.62
N ASN A 243 -12.49 12.38 17.42
CA ASN A 243 -13.67 13.24 17.54
C ASN A 243 -13.29 14.67 17.97
N GLY A 244 -13.99 15.66 17.42
CA GLY A 244 -13.71 17.08 17.64
C GLY A 244 -12.62 17.67 16.74
N ALA A 245 -11.90 16.83 15.97
CA ALA A 245 -10.95 17.32 14.99
C ALA A 245 -11.63 17.99 13.79
N ALA A 246 -11.06 19.09 13.33
CA ALA A 246 -11.58 19.85 12.19
C ALA A 246 -10.44 20.43 11.32
N PRO A 247 -10.73 20.79 10.07
CA PRO A 247 -9.80 21.53 9.23
C PRO A 247 -9.49 22.92 9.81
N SER A 248 -8.22 23.29 9.82
CA SER A 248 -7.74 24.64 10.13
C SER A 248 -7.97 25.58 8.94
N SER A 249 -8.16 26.87 9.23
CA SER A 249 -8.21 27.96 8.24
C SER A 249 -6.90 28.12 7.45
N GLU A 250 -5.79 27.60 7.96
CA GLU A 250 -4.49 27.56 7.28
C GLU A 250 -4.39 26.49 6.18
N SER A 251 -5.42 25.64 6.03
CA SER A 251 -5.49 24.64 4.97
C SER A 251 -5.50 25.29 3.59
N ASN A 252 -4.84 24.64 2.62
CA ASN A 252 -4.78 25.14 1.24
C ASN A 252 -5.23 24.05 0.27
N TYR A 253 -6.55 23.97 0.05
CA TYR A 253 -7.16 22.94 -0.80
C TYR A 253 -6.73 23.04 -2.26
N SER A 254 -6.42 24.23 -2.78
CA SER A 254 -5.90 24.38 -4.15
C SER A 254 -4.55 23.66 -4.36
N LYS A 255 -3.78 23.46 -3.28
CA LYS A 255 -2.54 22.67 -3.26
C LYS A 255 -2.74 21.26 -2.69
N CYS A 256 -4.00 20.85 -2.48
CA CYS A 256 -4.37 19.61 -1.80
C CYS A 256 -3.80 19.49 -0.38
N ASN A 257 -3.54 20.61 0.31
CA ASN A 257 -3.03 20.61 1.67
C ASN A 257 -4.19 20.77 2.67
N LEU A 258 -4.20 19.91 3.69
CA LEU A 258 -5.16 19.92 4.78
C LEU A 258 -4.40 19.97 6.10
N ILE A 259 -4.70 20.95 6.93
CA ILE A 259 -4.22 20.99 8.31
C ILE A 259 -5.39 20.60 9.20
N CYS A 260 -5.24 19.50 9.93
CA CYS A 260 -6.23 19.04 10.89
C CYS A 260 -5.81 19.46 12.29
N CYS A 261 -6.72 20.05 13.04
CA CYS A 261 -6.51 20.43 14.43
C CYS A 261 -7.57 19.80 15.33
N ASN A 262 -7.15 19.32 16.49
CA ASN A 262 -8.04 18.92 17.58
C ASN A 262 -7.61 19.63 18.86
N PHE A 263 -8.37 20.65 19.26
CA PHE A 263 -8.10 21.46 20.45
C PHE A 263 -8.71 20.86 21.73
N GLN A 264 -9.61 19.88 21.59
CA GLN A 264 -10.40 19.29 22.68
C GLN A 264 -9.79 17.98 23.23
N ARG A 265 -8.52 17.70 22.92
CA ARG A 265 -7.85 16.49 23.39
C ARG A 265 -7.51 16.59 24.88
N GLU A 266 -8.33 15.94 25.70
CA GLU A 266 -8.16 15.86 27.15
C GLU A 266 -6.89 15.09 27.57
N ASP A 267 -6.41 14.17 26.73
CA ASP A 267 -5.32 13.23 27.04
C ASP A 267 -3.91 13.77 26.73
N ALA A 268 -3.78 14.72 25.80
CA ALA A 268 -2.48 15.13 25.24
C ALA A 268 -2.37 16.63 24.90
N GLY A 269 -3.43 17.42 25.13
CA GLY A 269 -3.49 18.83 24.74
C GLY A 269 -3.75 19.05 23.25
N SER A 270 -3.94 20.31 22.87
CA SER A 270 -4.24 20.70 21.49
C SER A 270 -3.18 20.22 20.49
N LEU A 271 -3.61 19.59 19.39
CA LEU A 271 -2.72 19.06 18.36
C LEU A 271 -3.18 19.49 16.97
N CYS A 272 -2.25 20.03 16.17
CA CYS A 272 -2.44 20.25 14.74
C CYS A 272 -1.43 19.43 13.94
N THR A 273 -1.87 18.82 12.85
CA THR A 273 -1.02 18.04 11.94
C THR A 273 -1.37 18.35 10.49
N ALA A 274 -0.35 18.46 9.64
CA ALA A 274 -0.53 18.76 8.23
C ALA A 274 -0.48 17.49 7.39
N HIS A 275 -1.42 17.36 6.47
CA HIS A 275 -1.64 16.21 5.60
C HIS A 275 -1.98 16.66 4.19
N LYS A 276 -1.89 15.74 3.24
CA LYS A 276 -2.51 15.90 1.93
C LYS A 276 -3.96 15.43 1.96
N LEU A 277 -4.80 16.10 1.18
CA LEU A 277 -6.08 15.53 0.77
C LEU A 277 -5.84 14.25 -0.02
N LEU A 278 -6.69 13.24 0.21
CA LEU A 278 -6.60 11.94 -0.46
C LEU A 278 -6.92 12.07 -1.95
N ASP A 279 -6.41 11.13 -2.73
CA ASP A 279 -6.74 11.02 -4.14
C ASP A 279 -8.26 10.87 -4.34
N GLY A 280 -8.84 11.71 -5.19
CA GLY A 280 -10.29 11.78 -5.42
C GLY A 280 -11.06 12.75 -4.52
N MET A 281 -10.44 13.33 -3.47
CA MET A 281 -11.11 14.35 -2.66
C MET A 281 -11.30 15.64 -3.46
N ALA A 282 -12.45 16.29 -3.29
CA ALA A 282 -12.71 17.60 -3.88
C ALA A 282 -11.74 18.67 -3.34
N CYS A 283 -11.16 19.47 -4.23
CA CYS A 283 -10.26 20.57 -3.88
C CYS A 283 -10.74 21.94 -4.34
N SER A 284 -11.57 21.98 -5.38
CA SER A 284 -12.35 23.13 -5.82
C SER A 284 -13.55 22.65 -6.63
N ASN A 285 -14.42 23.56 -7.09
CA ASN A 285 -15.54 23.18 -7.96
C ASN A 285 -15.04 22.44 -9.22
N GLY A 286 -15.58 21.26 -9.49
CA GLY A 286 -15.18 20.39 -10.62
C GLY A 286 -13.80 19.73 -10.53
N LYS A 287 -13.02 19.98 -9.45
CA LYS A 287 -11.64 19.50 -9.32
C LYS A 287 -11.45 18.59 -8.12
N THR A 288 -10.55 17.62 -8.29
CA THR A 288 -10.17 16.67 -7.25
C THR A 288 -8.65 16.57 -7.12
N CYS A 289 -8.19 16.12 -5.95
CA CYS A 289 -6.79 15.87 -5.70
C CYS A 289 -6.33 14.59 -6.39
N ARG A 290 -5.20 14.67 -7.08
CA ARG A 290 -4.52 13.53 -7.70
C ARG A 290 -3.01 13.67 -7.54
N LYS A 291 -2.36 12.71 -6.89
CA LYS A 291 -0.92 12.73 -6.54
C LYS A 291 -0.52 14.03 -5.83
N GLY A 292 -1.38 14.49 -4.92
CA GLY A 292 -1.17 15.72 -4.15
C GLY A 292 -1.33 17.03 -4.93
N VAL A 293 -1.91 17.00 -6.13
CA VAL A 293 -2.16 18.19 -6.99
C VAL A 293 -3.66 18.30 -7.30
N CYS A 294 -4.23 19.50 -7.19
CA CYS A 294 -5.63 19.76 -7.54
C CYS A 294 -5.78 19.88 -9.07
N ARG A 295 -6.62 19.02 -9.67
CA ARG A 295 -6.80 18.94 -11.13
C ARG A 295 -8.27 18.67 -11.47
N GLU A 296 -8.65 18.89 -12.72
CA GLU A 296 -9.99 18.50 -13.21
C GLU A 296 -10.29 17.04 -12.88
N ALA A 297 -11.53 16.74 -12.51
CA ALA A 297 -11.97 15.42 -12.11
C ALA A 297 -12.09 14.45 -13.32
N SER A 298 -10.96 14.13 -13.96
CA SER A 298 -10.88 13.11 -15.00
C SER A 298 -10.11 11.89 -14.51
N TRP A 299 -10.84 10.81 -14.29
CA TRP A 299 -10.33 9.54 -13.75
C TRP A 299 -10.46 8.38 -14.76
N GLU A 300 -10.81 8.69 -16.01
CA GLU A 300 -11.32 7.74 -17.01
C GLU A 300 -10.26 6.87 -17.71
N ASN A 301 -8.96 7.12 -17.48
CA ASN A 301 -7.88 6.50 -18.27
C ASN A 301 -7.01 5.45 -17.53
N HIS A 302 -7.35 5.03 -16.30
CA HIS A 302 -6.45 4.21 -15.46
C HIS A 302 -6.77 2.73 -15.34
N ILE A 303 -7.72 2.22 -16.12
CA ILE A 303 -8.11 0.81 -16.02
C ILE A 303 -8.06 0.17 -17.40
N SER A 304 -7.24 -0.88 -17.51
CA SER A 304 -7.32 -1.85 -18.60
C SER A 304 -8.76 -2.34 -18.73
N SER A 305 -9.41 -1.99 -19.83
CA SER A 305 -10.72 -2.48 -20.21
C SER A 305 -10.69 -3.99 -20.42
N VAL A 306 -10.94 -4.75 -19.36
CA VAL A 306 -11.38 -6.14 -19.46
C VAL A 306 -12.53 -6.30 -18.48
N GLY A 307 -13.74 -6.00 -18.96
CA GLY A 307 -14.97 -6.24 -18.23
C GLY A 307 -15.30 -7.73 -18.26
N CYS A 308 -15.68 -8.31 -17.12
CA CYS A 308 -16.42 -9.56 -17.09
C CYS A 308 -17.90 -9.21 -17.11
N THR A 309 -18.61 -9.67 -18.14
CA THR A 309 -20.07 -9.73 -18.17
C THR A 309 -20.56 -10.71 -17.08
N PRO A 310 -21.64 -10.39 -16.34
CA PRO A 310 -22.30 -11.39 -15.51
C PRO A 310 -22.78 -12.53 -16.40
N GLY A 311 -22.32 -13.75 -16.14
CA GLY A 311 -22.92 -14.94 -16.72
C GLY A 311 -24.31 -15.13 -16.13
N VAL A 312 -25.29 -15.25 -17.01
CA VAL A 312 -26.66 -15.72 -16.72
C VAL A 312 -26.62 -17.21 -16.38
#